data_AF-A0A3P6S8C6-F1
#
_entry.id   AF-A0A3P6S8C6-F1
#
_cell.length_a   1.000
_cell.length_b   1.000
_cell.length_c   1.000
_cell.angle_alpha   90.00
_cell.angle_beta   90.00
_cell.angle_gamma   90.00
#
_symmetry.space_group_name_H-M   'P 1'
#
loop_
_entity.id
_entity.type
_entity.pdbx_description
1 polymer ?
#
loop_
_entity_poly.entity_id
_entity_poly.type
_entity_poly.pdbx_seq_one_letter_code
_entity_poly.pdbx_strand_id
1 'polypeptide(L)'
;MLQATVLCSDKKFQFIKQGDAAEFMSFLLNTLHIALNGTQKSSSSIIYKIFRGRMRQYSRRVVPAEATDYERMRLLQQPEYNG
;
A
#
# COMPACT_ATOMS: atom_id res chain seq x y z
N MET A 1 -9.86 24.17 -4.08
CA MET A 1 -9.47 22.81 -3.67
C MET A 1 -10.08 21.72 -4.54
N LEU A 2 -11.42 21.56 -4.57
CA LEU A 2 -12.06 20.44 -5.29
C LEU A 2 -11.76 20.39 -6.81
N GLN A 3 -11.71 21.53 -7.50
CA GLN A 3 -11.34 21.54 -8.93
C GLN A 3 -9.90 21.08 -9.19
N ALA A 4 -8.95 21.47 -8.34
CA ALA A 4 -7.56 21.02 -8.42
C ALA A 4 -7.47 19.51 -8.17
N THR A 5 -8.24 19.00 -7.21
CA THR A 5 -8.38 17.57 -6.96
C THR A 5 -8.89 16.81 -8.19
N VAL A 6 -9.91 17.33 -8.88
CA VAL A 6 -10.42 16.73 -10.13
C VAL A 6 -9.32 16.67 -11.18
N LEU A 7 -8.58 17.76 -11.39
CA LEU A 7 -7.53 17.83 -12.39
C LEU A 7 -6.32 16.92 -12.07
N CYS A 8 -5.80 17.00 -10.86
CA CYS A 8 -4.63 16.23 -10.42
C CYS A 8 -4.90 14.72 -10.31
N SER A 9 -6.17 14.31 -10.25
CA SER A 9 -6.59 12.91 -10.21
C SER A 9 -7.08 12.36 -11.54
N ASP A 10 -6.88 13.11 -12.64
CA ASP A 10 -7.39 12.76 -13.97
C ASP A 10 -8.89 12.42 -13.94
N LYS A 11 -9.68 13.32 -13.34
CA LYS A 11 -11.14 13.23 -13.19
C LYS A 11 -11.65 12.03 -12.39
N LYS A 12 -10.77 11.31 -11.67
CA LYS A 12 -11.17 10.21 -10.78
C LYS A 12 -12.04 10.69 -9.62
N PHE A 13 -11.66 11.78 -8.94
CA PHE A 13 -12.41 12.32 -7.81
C PHE A 13 -13.25 13.53 -8.23
N GLN A 14 -14.49 13.27 -8.64
CA GLN A 14 -15.44 14.31 -9.06
C GLN A 14 -16.29 14.79 -7.90
N PHE A 15 -16.56 16.09 -7.82
CA PHE A 15 -17.39 16.67 -6.75
C PHE A 15 -18.90 16.37 -6.91
N ILE A 16 -19.32 15.89 -8.09
CA ILE A 16 -20.72 15.50 -8.36
C ILE A 16 -21.05 14.06 -7.95
N LYS A 17 -20.04 13.25 -7.62
CA LYS A 17 -20.21 11.84 -7.26
C LYS A 17 -19.52 11.56 -5.93
N GLN A 18 -20.25 10.93 -5.01
CA GLN A 18 -19.63 10.44 -3.77
C GLN A 18 -18.61 9.34 -4.10
N GLY A 19 -17.42 9.46 -3.52
CA GLY A 19 -16.32 8.50 -3.69
C GLY A 19 -15.90 7.86 -2.36
N ASP A 20 -15.00 6.89 -2.45
CA ASP A 20 -14.41 6.25 -1.27
C ASP A 20 -13.41 7.20 -0.58
N ALA A 21 -13.61 7.44 0.71
CA ALA A 21 -12.79 8.36 1.48
C ALA A 21 -11.37 7.84 1.71
N ALA A 22 -11.18 6.52 1.89
CA ALA A 22 -9.87 5.91 2.09
C ALA A 22 -9.04 5.95 0.78
N GLU A 23 -9.70 5.74 -0.35
CA GLU A 23 -9.09 5.90 -1.66
C GLU A 23 -8.67 7.36 -1.91
N PHE A 24 -9.55 8.31 -1.59
CA PHE A 24 -9.25 9.73 -1.72
C PHE A 24 -8.09 10.19 -0.81
N MET A 25 -8.07 9.75 0.45
CA MET A 25 -6.99 10.04 1.39
C MET A 25 -5.65 9.52 0.89
N SER A 26 -5.63 8.30 0.37
CA SER A 26 -4.42 7.70 -0.20
C SER A 26 -3.89 8.49 -1.39
N PHE A 27 -4.78 8.95 -2.28
CA PHE A 27 -4.41 9.86 -3.36
C PHE A 27 -3.85 11.17 -2.80
N LEU A 28 -4.60 11.86 -1.94
CA LEU A 28 -4.28 13.20 -1.47
C LEU A 28 -2.91 13.24 -0.77
N LEU A 29 -2.66 12.31 0.15
CA LEU A 29 -1.40 12.26 0.90
C LEU A 29 -0.21 11.98 -0.03
N ASN A 30 -0.35 11.06 -0.98
CA ASN A 30 0.74 10.76 -1.92
C ASN A 30 0.99 11.91 -2.90
N THR A 31 -0.07 12.53 -3.43
CA THR A 31 0.05 13.71 -4.30
C THR A 31 0.70 14.88 -3.58
N LEU A 32 0.30 15.17 -2.33
CA LEU A 32 0.93 16.22 -1.52
C LEU A 32 2.39 15.90 -1.19
N HIS A 33 2.71 14.64 -0.89
CA HIS A 33 4.09 14.23 -0.65
C HIS A 33 4.97 14.51 -1.88
N ILE A 34 4.51 14.15 -3.08
CA ILE A 34 5.25 14.37 -4.33
C ILE A 34 5.32 15.88 -4.68
N ALA A 35 4.21 16.61 -4.58
CA ALA A 35 4.16 18.04 -4.90
C ALA A 35 5.06 18.89 -4.00
N LEU A 36 5.31 18.44 -2.76
CA LEU A 36 6.27 19.05 -1.83
C LEU A 36 7.70 18.52 -2.02
N ASN A 37 8.00 17.95 -3.19
CA ASN A 37 9.31 17.42 -3.55
C ASN A 37 9.80 16.31 -2.61
N GLY A 38 8.85 15.53 -2.08
CA GLY A 38 9.09 14.39 -1.20
C GLY A 38 9.90 13.29 -1.89
N THR A 39 10.70 12.60 -1.09
CA THR A 39 11.53 11.47 -1.50
C THR A 39 11.40 10.35 -0.48
N GLN A 40 12.10 9.23 -0.70
CA GLN A 40 12.09 8.12 0.27
C GLN A 40 12.79 8.44 1.60
N LYS A 41 13.48 9.59 1.71
CA LYS A 41 14.09 10.03 2.97
C LYS A 41 13.01 10.42 3.97
N SER A 42 13.16 10.03 5.22
CA SER A 42 12.16 10.25 6.28
C SER A 42 11.85 11.71 6.57
N SER A 43 12.78 12.62 6.26
CA SER A 43 12.63 14.06 6.46
C SER A 43 12.18 14.82 5.21
N SER A 44 11.83 14.14 4.12
CA SER A 44 11.71 14.72 2.79
C SER A 44 10.47 15.59 2.57
N SER A 45 9.37 15.35 3.29
CA SER A 45 8.21 16.23 3.29
C SER A 45 7.47 16.18 4.62
N ILE A 46 6.68 17.22 4.91
CA ILE A 46 5.85 17.26 6.11
C ILE A 46 4.85 16.09 6.16
N ILE A 47 4.35 15.65 4.99
CA ILE A 47 3.45 14.50 4.87
C ILE A 47 4.18 13.22 5.30
N TYR A 48 5.42 13.02 4.87
CA TYR A 48 6.21 11.86 5.29
C TYR A 48 6.45 11.89 6.80
N LYS A 49 6.82 13.05 7.36
CA LYS A 49 7.09 13.20 8.80
C LYS A 49 5.87 12.93 9.69
N ILE A 50 4.68 13.33 9.26
CA ILE A 50 3.46 13.24 10.07
C ILE A 50 2.75 11.90 9.89
N PHE A 51 2.58 11.44 8.65
CA PHE A 51 1.68 10.32 8.34
C PHE A 51 2.40 9.00 8.02
N ARG A 52 3.68 9.02 7.63
CA ARG A 52 4.38 7.80 7.22
C ARG A 52 4.95 7.03 8.41
N GLY A 53 4.32 5.89 8.71
CA GLY A 53 4.83 4.88 9.62
C GLY A 53 5.81 3.89 8.96
N ARG A 54 6.20 2.85 9.73
CA ARG A 54 6.97 1.71 9.23
C ARG A 54 6.22 0.42 9.54
N MET A 55 6.10 -0.45 8.55
CA MET A 55 5.55 -1.79 8.70
C MET A 55 6.69 -2.80 8.54
N ARG A 56 6.76 -3.79 9.43
CA ARG A 56 7.58 -5.00 9.24
C ARG A 56 6.66 -6.10 8.77
N GLN A 57 6.88 -6.59 7.56
CA GLN A 57 6.08 -7.65 6.97
C GLN A 57 6.82 -8.98 7.06
N TYR A 58 6.12 -10.01 7.54
CA TYR A 58 6.57 -11.40 7.53
C TYR A 58 5.60 -12.19 6.65
N SER A 59 6.11 -12.87 5.63
CA SER A 59 5.31 -13.70 4.74
C SER A 59 5.79 -15.14 4.82
N ARG A 60 4.86 -16.06 5.05
CA ARG A 60 5.12 -17.50 5.06
C ARG A 60 4.22 -18.15 4.02
N ARG A 61 4.76 -19.09 3.24
CA ARG A 61 3.93 -19.89 2.34
C ARG A 61 3.13 -20.91 3.15
N VAL A 62 1.85 -21.04 2.81
CA VAL A 62 0.96 -22.04 3.41
C VAL A 62 0.90 -23.23 2.48
N VAL A 63 0.98 -24.44 3.03
CA VAL A 63 0.85 -25.68 2.25
C VAL A 63 -0.56 -25.72 1.64
N PRO A 64 -0.71 -25.95 0.32
CA PRO A 64 -2.01 -26.13 -0.32
C PRO A 64 -2.86 -27.20 0.39
N ALA A 65 -4.17 -26.99 0.46
CA ALA A 65 -5.08 -27.91 1.15
C ALA A 65 -5.20 -29.26 0.41
N GLU A 66 -4.97 -29.24 -0.90
CA GLU A 66 -5.06 -30.38 -1.80
C GLU A 66 -3.76 -31.20 -1.88
N ALA A 67 -2.68 -30.74 -1.22
CA ALA A 67 -1.40 -31.42 -1.25
C ALA A 67 -1.49 -32.81 -0.61
N THR A 68 -0.98 -33.82 -1.30
CA THR A 68 -0.84 -35.17 -0.73
C THR A 68 0.08 -35.18 0.48
N ASP A 69 -0.03 -36.17 1.37
CA ASP A 69 0.82 -36.27 2.56
C ASP A 69 2.31 -36.22 2.22
N TYR A 70 2.71 -36.84 1.11
CA TYR A 70 4.09 -36.83 0.62
C TYR A 70 4.54 -35.42 0.16
N GLU A 71 3.71 -34.72 -0.61
CA GLU A 71 4.01 -33.35 -1.06
C GLU A 71 4.04 -32.38 0.10
N ARG A 72 3.11 -32.53 1.06
CA ARG A 72 3.08 -31.75 2.29
C ARG A 72 4.37 -31.91 3.09
N MET A 73 4.85 -33.14 3.28
CA MET A 73 6.12 -33.41 3.96
C MET A 73 7.31 -32.77 3.23
N ARG A 74 7.34 -32.82 1.89
CA ARG A 74 8.39 -32.17 1.09
C ARG A 74 8.36 -30.64 1.21
N LEU A 75 7.17 -30.02 1.17
CA LEU A 75 7.02 -28.57 1.25
C LEU A 75 7.42 -28.03 2.63
N LEU A 76 7.12 -28.76 3.71
CA LEU A 76 7.52 -28.40 5.07
C LEU A 76 9.04 -28.48 5.31
N GLN A 77 9.80 -29.18 4.46
CA GLN A 77 11.26 -29.18 4.54
C GLN A 77 11.88 -27.94 3.88
N GLN A 78 11.13 -27.18 3.09
CA GLN A 78 11.64 -25.99 2.42
C GLN A 78 11.66 -24.78 3.37
N PRO A 79 12.70 -23.93 3.30
CA PRO A 79 12.82 -22.75 4.15
C PRO A 79 11.70 -21.73 3.94
N GLU A 80 11.03 -21.73 2.78
CA GLU A 80 9.91 -20.84 2.47
C GLU A 80 8.64 -21.15 3.30
N TYR A 81 8.57 -22.35 3.88
CA TYR A 81 7.48 -22.83 4.72
C TYR A 81 7.87 -22.92 6.20
N ASN A 82 9.13 -22.63 6.55
CA ASN A 82 9.63 -22.64 7.92
C ASN A 82 9.92 -21.19 8.33
N GLY A 83 9.06 -20.66 9.21
CA GLY A 83 9.15 -19.27 9.68
C GLY A 83 10.32 -19.03 10.63
#